data_AF-A0A7V3E613-F1
#
_entry.id   AF-A0A7V3E613-F1
#
_cell.length_a   1.000
_cell.length_b   1.000
_cell.length_c   1.000
_cell.angle_alpha   90.00
_cell.angle_beta   90.00
_cell.angle_gamma   90.00
#
_symmetry.space_group_name_H-M   'P 1'
#
loop_
_entity.id
_entity.type
_entity.pdbx_description
1 polymer ?
#
loop_
_entity_poly.entity_id
_entity_poly.type
_entity_poly.pdbx_seq_one_letter_code
_entity_poly.pdbx_strand_id
1 'polypeptide(L)'
;MKHNFIDKYSSLSSPVHKIDTKIKLVSFLTIAIFISLFGVSSKVLILLLTFLIFISQLAKIPILFLLSRIFVIFPFVFLISVSYLINKQSFSDVLNVVLKSYAIILSLLILIQTTKFSDLLDTLKSFKFPKFLVLLLSFIYRYFFVLTDEVEKMSFAVKLRQQEKLSIKTLINLFGFLLIRSYNRAEKINKAMILRGWDNRV
;
A
#
# COMPACT_ATOMS: atom_id res chain seq x y z
N MET A 1 1.56 -15.08 -14.20
CA MET A 1 1.99 -15.59 -12.86
C MET A 1 3.08 -14.69 -12.23
N LYS A 2 2.87 -13.37 -12.19
CA LYS A 2 3.72 -12.43 -11.44
C LYS A 2 2.83 -11.50 -10.61
N HIS A 3 1.91 -12.05 -9.84
CA HIS A 3 0.90 -11.24 -9.13
C HIS A 3 1.27 -10.91 -7.67
N ASN A 4 2.45 -11.32 -7.19
CA ASN A 4 2.99 -10.91 -5.89
C ASN A 4 3.72 -9.55 -5.94
N PHE A 5 3.24 -8.57 -6.70
CA PHE A 5 3.89 -7.24 -6.68
C PHE A 5 3.54 -6.45 -5.42
N ILE A 6 2.34 -6.66 -4.88
CA ILE A 6 1.85 -5.99 -3.67
C ILE A 6 2.40 -6.68 -2.40
N ASP A 7 2.51 -8.01 -2.42
CA ASP A 7 2.91 -8.86 -1.29
C ASP A 7 4.28 -9.54 -1.48
N LYS A 8 5.21 -8.90 -2.20
CA LYS A 8 6.45 -9.55 -2.65
C LYS A 8 7.37 -10.03 -1.52
N TYR A 9 7.39 -9.31 -0.41
CA TYR A 9 8.28 -9.57 0.73
C TYR A 9 7.52 -10.00 2.00
N SER A 10 6.19 -9.96 1.99
CA SER A 10 5.36 -10.38 3.14
C SER A 10 5.36 -11.89 3.38
N SER A 11 5.96 -12.67 2.47
CA SER A 11 6.21 -14.11 2.62
C SER A 11 7.55 -14.45 3.28
N LEU A 12 8.43 -13.47 3.54
CA LEU A 12 9.69 -13.71 4.22
C LEU A 12 9.45 -14.05 5.70
N SER A 13 10.21 -15.02 6.22
CA SER A 13 10.14 -15.42 7.62
C SER A 13 11.20 -14.67 8.44
N SER A 14 10.76 -13.71 9.26
CA SER A 14 11.58 -13.07 10.28
C SER A 14 10.80 -12.95 11.60
N PRO A 15 11.48 -12.75 12.76
CA PRO A 15 10.79 -12.56 14.03
C PRO A 15 9.82 -11.37 13.99
N VAL A 16 10.15 -10.32 13.23
CA VAL A 16 9.28 -9.16 13.01
C VAL A 16 8.03 -9.57 12.23
N HIS A 17 8.11 -10.53 11.30
CA HIS A 17 6.94 -11.01 10.56
C HIS A 17 5.95 -11.78 11.43
N LYS A 18 6.44 -12.46 12.48
CA LYS A 18 5.60 -13.26 13.40
C LYS A 18 4.80 -12.44 14.41
N ILE A 19 5.14 -11.17 14.61
CA ILE A 19 4.38 -10.28 15.51
C ILE A 19 2.98 -10.06 14.94
N ASP A 20 1.97 -10.08 15.83
CA ASP A 20 0.58 -9.83 15.49
C ASP A 20 0.41 -8.52 14.69
N THR A 21 -0.29 -8.62 13.57
CA THR A 21 -0.56 -7.50 12.67
C THR A 21 -1.27 -6.34 13.40
N LYS A 22 -2.08 -6.63 14.43
CA LYS A 22 -2.76 -5.61 15.24
C LYS A 22 -1.75 -4.70 15.95
N ILE A 23 -0.70 -5.28 16.54
CA ILE A 23 0.33 -4.54 17.28
C ILE A 23 1.12 -3.66 16.31
N LYS A 24 1.46 -4.19 15.12
CA LYS A 24 2.18 -3.42 14.09
C LYS A 24 1.36 -2.25 13.56
N LEU A 25 0.06 -2.44 13.31
CA LEU A 25 -0.81 -1.39 12.81
C LEU A 25 -0.98 -0.30 13.87
N VAL A 26 -1.25 -0.70 15.12
CA VAL A 26 -1.36 0.25 16.25
C VAL A 26 -0.06 0.99 16.46
N SER A 27 1.11 0.32 16.43
CA SER A 27 2.40 0.99 16.60
C SER A 27 2.70 1.98 15.47
N PHE A 28 2.38 1.64 14.22
CA PHE A 28 2.47 2.58 13.11
C PHE A 28 1.57 3.80 13.33
N LEU A 29 0.29 3.60 13.68
CA LEU A 29 -0.65 4.69 13.91
C LEU A 29 -0.22 5.57 15.09
N THR A 30 0.23 4.99 16.20
CA THR A 30 0.68 5.76 17.36
C THR A 30 1.91 6.57 17.01
N ILE A 31 2.87 6.01 16.28
CA ILE A 31 4.06 6.75 15.80
C ILE A 31 3.62 7.90 14.88
N ALA A 32 2.76 7.64 13.89
CA ALA A 32 2.32 8.66 12.94
C ALA A 32 1.55 9.81 13.62
N ILE A 33 0.60 9.47 14.49
CA ILE A 33 -0.19 10.44 15.26
C ILE A 33 0.70 11.23 16.21
N PHE A 34 1.61 10.56 16.91
CA PHE A 34 2.52 11.21 17.87
C PHE A 34 3.45 12.20 17.16
N ILE A 35 4.07 11.81 16.04
CA ILE A 35 4.93 12.70 15.26
C ILE A 35 4.15 13.89 14.68
N SER A 36 2.90 13.66 14.26
CA SER A 36 2.07 14.68 13.63
C SER A 36 1.54 15.70 14.63
N LEU A 37 1.07 15.26 15.80
CA LEU A 37 0.43 16.14 16.78
C LEU A 37 1.44 16.84 17.70
N PHE A 38 2.55 16.18 18.03
CA PHE A 38 3.51 16.73 18.99
C PHE A 38 4.67 17.46 18.29
N GLY A 39 5.12 18.55 18.93
CA GLY A 39 6.36 19.24 18.60
C GLY A 39 7.57 18.39 19.01
N VAL A 40 7.84 17.30 18.28
CA VAL A 40 8.94 16.39 18.57
C VAL A 40 10.27 17.06 18.20
N SER A 41 11.24 17.03 19.12
CA SER A 41 12.59 17.54 18.88
C SER A 41 13.33 16.71 17.82
N SER A 42 14.25 17.36 17.10
CA SER A 42 15.07 16.72 16.06
C SER A 42 15.85 15.50 16.59
N LYS A 43 16.36 15.58 17.82
CA LYS A 43 17.09 14.47 18.47
C LYS A 43 16.24 13.22 18.64
N VAL A 44 14.98 13.37 19.07
CA VAL A 44 14.05 12.25 19.25
C VAL A 44 13.67 11.65 17.90
N LEU A 45 13.50 12.46 16.86
CA LEU A 45 13.23 11.98 15.51
C LEU A 45 14.41 11.18 14.93
N ILE A 46 15.64 11.64 15.16
CA ILE A 46 16.85 10.92 14.73
C ILE A 46 16.95 9.56 15.46
N LEU A 47 16.71 9.54 16.78
CA LEU A 47 16.69 8.30 17.56
C LEU A 47 15.61 7.32 17.06
N LEU A 48 14.42 7.83 16.72
CA LEU A 48 13.35 7.01 16.17
C LEU A 48 13.73 6.45 14.79
N LEU A 49 14.34 7.26 13.93
CA LEU A 49 14.79 6.84 12.60
C LEU A 49 15.84 5.74 12.69
N THR A 50 16.85 5.88 13.55
CA THR A 50 17.87 4.85 13.74
C THR A 50 17.25 3.56 14.28
N PHE A 51 16.29 3.65 15.21
CA PHE A 51 15.54 2.51 15.70
C PHE A 51 14.71 1.81 14.60
N LEU A 52 14.02 2.56 13.74
CA LEU A 52 13.26 2.00 12.61
C LEU A 52 14.18 1.32 11.58
N ILE A 53 15.34 1.89 11.30
CA ILE A 53 16.35 1.29 10.42
C ILE A 53 16.86 -0.03 11.01
N PHE A 54 17.10 -0.07 12.33
CA PHE A 54 17.49 -1.30 13.03
C PHE A 54 16.42 -2.39 12.93
N ILE A 55 15.15 -2.04 13.18
CA ILE A 55 14.01 -2.96 12.99
C ILE A 55 13.95 -3.46 11.55
N SER A 56 14.15 -2.59 10.58
CA SER A 56 14.14 -2.95 9.17
C SER A 56 15.22 -3.98 8.82
N GLN A 57 16.41 -3.86 9.41
CA GLN A 57 17.49 -4.84 9.25
C GLN A 57 17.12 -6.19 9.88
N LEU A 58 16.52 -6.18 11.09
CA LEU A 58 15.99 -7.39 11.73
C LEU A 58 14.86 -8.04 10.93
N ALA A 59 14.07 -7.23 10.22
CA ALA A 59 13.05 -7.69 9.29
C ALA A 59 13.63 -8.29 8.00
N LYS A 60 14.96 -8.23 7.79
CA LYS A 60 15.66 -8.66 6.58
C LYS A 60 15.13 -7.98 5.31
N ILE A 61 14.65 -6.75 5.44
CA ILE A 61 14.19 -5.96 4.29
C ILE A 61 15.44 -5.44 3.56
N PRO A 62 15.57 -5.66 2.24
CA PRO A 62 16.74 -5.19 1.51
C PRO A 62 16.82 -3.65 1.53
N ILE A 63 17.94 -3.10 2.01
CA ILE A 63 18.18 -1.64 2.11
C ILE A 63 17.99 -0.95 0.75
N LEU A 64 18.43 -1.60 -0.33
CA LEU A 64 18.26 -1.10 -1.70
C LEU A 64 16.80 -0.85 -2.07
N PHE A 65 15.88 -1.70 -1.58
CA PHE A 65 14.46 -1.51 -1.82
C PHE A 65 13.92 -0.29 -1.07
N LEU A 66 14.35 -0.08 0.18
CA LEU A 66 13.94 1.09 0.97
C LEU A 66 14.43 2.39 0.34
N LEU A 67 15.71 2.44 -0.05
CA LEU A 67 16.29 3.59 -0.75
C LEU A 67 15.55 3.93 -2.03
N SER A 68 15.22 2.92 -2.85
CA SER A 68 14.45 3.13 -4.08
C SER A 68 13.07 3.75 -3.81
N ARG A 69 12.39 3.33 -2.74
CA ARG A 69 11.09 3.89 -2.35
C ARG A 69 11.20 5.28 -1.76
N ILE A 70 12.21 5.53 -0.93
CA ILE A 70 12.48 6.86 -0.36
C ILE A 70 12.80 7.87 -1.46
N PHE A 71 13.53 7.45 -2.49
CA PHE A 71 13.88 8.30 -3.63
C PHE A 71 12.66 8.79 -4.42
N VAL A 72 11.61 7.97 -4.53
CA VAL A 72 10.34 8.37 -5.17
C VAL A 72 9.65 9.50 -4.41
N ILE A 73 9.84 9.58 -3.09
CA ILE A 73 9.15 10.53 -2.22
C ILE A 73 9.99 11.80 -1.99
N PHE A 74 11.31 11.70 -2.20
CA PHE A 74 12.26 12.82 -2.14
C PHE A 74 11.78 14.11 -2.80
N PRO A 75 11.27 14.14 -4.06
CA PRO A 75 10.85 15.39 -4.70
C PRO A 75 9.71 16.09 -3.93
N PHE A 76 8.79 15.34 -3.32
CA PHE A 76 7.71 15.92 -2.53
C PHE A 76 8.22 16.55 -1.23
N VAL A 77 9.12 15.85 -0.52
CA VAL A 77 9.74 16.37 0.70
C VAL A 77 10.59 17.60 0.38
N PHE A 78 11.31 17.58 -0.75
CA PHE A 78 12.11 18.70 -1.22
C PHE A 78 11.25 19.95 -1.49
N LEU A 79 10.13 19.80 -2.21
CA LEU A 79 9.20 20.92 -2.47
C LEU A 79 8.66 21.54 -1.19
N ILE A 80 8.26 20.70 -0.21
CA ILE A 80 7.78 21.18 1.10
C ILE A 80 8.88 21.94 1.83
N SER A 81 10.10 21.40 1.82
CA SER A 81 11.27 22.02 2.48
C SER A 81 11.61 23.38 1.89
N VAL A 82 11.58 23.49 0.55
CA VAL A 82 11.80 24.76 -0.17
C VAL A 82 10.70 25.77 0.18
N SER A 83 9.44 25.34 0.25
CA SER A 83 8.33 26.21 0.65
C SER A 83 8.51 26.78 2.06
N TYR A 84 8.99 25.97 3.01
CA TYR A 84 9.32 26.42 4.37
C TYR A 84 10.46 27.45 4.39
N LEU A 85 11.51 27.23 3.59
CA LEU A 85 12.62 28.18 3.45
C LEU A 85 12.17 29.53 2.87
N ILE A 86 11.30 29.51 1.85
CA ILE A 86 10.73 30.73 1.24
C ILE A 86 9.92 31.52 2.27
N ASN A 87 9.18 30.84 3.14
CA ASN A 87 8.41 31.45 4.23
C ASN A 87 9.26 31.95 5.41
N LYS A 88 10.59 32.02 5.26
CA LYS A 88 11.56 32.46 6.28
C LYS A 88 11.49 31.67 7.59
N GLN A 89 11.08 30.40 7.54
CA GLN A 89 11.14 29.54 8.71
C GLN A 89 12.58 29.16 9.06
N SER A 90 12.79 28.78 10.32
CA SER A 90 14.13 28.41 10.79
C SER A 90 14.60 27.12 10.14
N PHE A 91 15.91 26.98 9.95
CA PHE A 91 16.50 25.73 9.42
C PHE A 91 16.12 24.51 10.28
N SER A 92 15.94 24.71 11.60
CA SER A 92 15.45 23.67 12.52
C SER A 92 14.07 23.14 12.14
N ASP A 93 13.18 24.00 11.64
CA ASP A 93 11.81 23.63 11.31
C ASP A 93 11.78 22.83 10.01
N VAL A 94 12.58 23.26 9.03
CA VAL A 94 12.82 22.52 7.77
C VAL A 94 13.36 21.13 8.10
N LEU A 95 14.40 21.05 8.92
CA LEU A 95 15.02 19.78 9.32
C LEU A 95 14.03 18.87 10.06
N ASN A 96 13.19 19.42 10.93
CA ASN A 96 12.14 18.66 11.60
C ASN A 96 11.12 18.10 10.60
N VAL A 97 10.60 18.91 9.67
CA VAL A 97 9.64 18.44 8.66
C VAL A 97 10.22 17.30 7.82
N VAL A 98 11.47 17.44 7.39
CA VAL A 98 12.20 16.42 6.64
C VAL A 98 12.30 15.12 7.46
N LEU A 99 12.79 15.18 8.70
CA LEU A 99 12.93 14.00 9.56
C LEU A 99 11.58 13.33 9.87
N LYS A 100 10.54 14.14 10.16
CA LYS A 100 9.18 13.64 10.41
C LYS A 100 8.64 12.87 9.19
N SER A 101 8.79 13.45 8.00
CA SER A 101 8.31 12.81 6.77
C SER A 101 8.98 11.45 6.54
N TYR A 102 10.30 11.37 6.63
CA TYR A 102 11.04 10.12 6.46
C TYR A 102 10.71 9.08 7.53
N ALA A 103 10.50 9.50 8.79
CA ALA A 103 10.14 8.57 9.87
C ALA A 103 8.78 7.90 9.63
N ILE A 104 7.77 8.68 9.24
CA ILE A 104 6.43 8.16 8.93
C ILE A 104 6.49 7.22 7.72
N ILE A 105 7.21 7.63 6.66
CA ILE A 105 7.37 6.82 5.45
C ILE A 105 8.07 5.50 5.76
N LEU A 106 9.17 5.52 6.53
CA LEU A 106 9.88 4.30 6.90
C LEU A 106 9.02 3.36 7.74
N SER A 107 8.29 3.90 8.72
CA SER A 107 7.36 3.12 9.53
C SER A 107 6.27 2.45 8.68
N LEU A 108 5.68 3.21 7.73
CA LEU A 108 4.71 2.68 6.77
C LEU A 108 5.30 1.57 5.89
N LEU A 109 6.51 1.78 5.35
CA LEU A 109 7.19 0.80 4.52
C LEU A 109 7.47 -0.49 5.28
N ILE A 110 7.90 -0.41 6.54
CA ILE A 110 8.11 -1.58 7.40
C ILE A 110 6.78 -2.33 7.59
N LEU A 111 5.67 -1.63 7.84
CA LEU A 111 4.36 -2.25 7.99
C LEU A 111 3.95 -3.00 6.72
N ILE A 112 3.97 -2.34 5.55
CA ILE A 112 3.56 -2.92 4.27
C ILE A 112 4.43 -4.12 3.88
N GLN A 113 5.73 -4.08 4.18
CA GLN A 113 6.65 -5.15 3.83
C GLN A 113 6.54 -6.37 4.74
N THR A 114 6.17 -6.18 6.01
CA THR A 114 6.16 -7.24 7.04
C THR A 114 4.78 -7.83 7.31
N THR A 115 3.73 -7.31 6.67
CA THR A 115 2.34 -7.77 6.86
C THR A 115 1.67 -7.98 5.52
N LYS A 116 0.89 -9.06 5.39
CA LYS A 116 0.09 -9.31 4.20
C LYS A 116 -1.15 -8.44 4.20
N PHE A 117 -1.64 -8.07 3.01
CA PHE A 117 -2.88 -7.29 2.91
C PHE A 117 -4.09 -8.02 3.50
N SER A 118 -4.17 -9.35 3.34
CA SER A 118 -5.21 -10.18 3.97
C SER A 118 -5.25 -10.00 5.48
N ASP A 119 -4.07 -10.01 6.12
CA ASP A 119 -3.96 -9.94 7.57
C ASP A 119 -4.34 -8.54 8.05
N LEU A 120 -4.02 -7.50 7.28
CA LEU A 120 -4.49 -6.14 7.54
C LEU A 120 -6.02 -6.05 7.50
N LEU A 121 -6.69 -6.69 6.54
CA LEU A 121 -8.16 -6.74 6.50
C LEU A 121 -8.75 -7.43 7.74
N ASP A 122 -8.13 -8.52 8.19
CA ASP A 122 -8.55 -9.22 9.41
C ASP A 122 -8.35 -8.36 10.66
N THR A 123 -7.28 -7.55 10.72
CA THR A 123 -7.12 -6.58 11.81
C THR A 123 -8.19 -5.50 11.79
N LEU A 124 -8.55 -4.96 10.62
CA LEU A 124 -9.64 -4.00 10.50
C LEU A 124 -10.97 -4.60 10.97
N LYS A 125 -11.26 -5.86 10.60
CA LYS A 125 -12.42 -6.60 11.11
C LYS A 125 -12.43 -6.67 12.64
N SER A 126 -11.27 -6.90 13.25
CA SER A 126 -11.15 -6.96 14.72
C SER A 126 -11.34 -5.61 15.42
N PHE A 127 -11.03 -4.49 14.75
CA PHE A 127 -11.27 -3.13 15.26
C PHE A 127 -12.71 -2.65 15.07
N LYS A 128 -13.67 -3.56 14.81
CA LYS A 128 -15.09 -3.26 14.62
C LYS A 128 -15.37 -2.32 13.44
N PHE A 129 -14.50 -2.31 12.42
CA PHE A 129 -14.78 -1.59 11.17
C PHE A 129 -16.06 -2.16 10.51
N PRO A 130 -16.84 -1.34 9.79
CA PRO A 130 -18.08 -1.82 9.15
C PRO A 130 -17.84 -3.06 8.29
N LYS A 131 -18.57 -4.14 8.58
CA LYS A 131 -18.37 -5.45 7.95
C LYS A 131 -18.47 -5.38 6.42
N PHE A 132 -19.36 -4.54 5.91
CA PHE A 132 -19.56 -4.31 4.47
C PHE A 132 -18.30 -3.73 3.81
N LEU A 133 -17.61 -2.78 4.45
CA LEU A 133 -16.37 -2.20 3.92
C LEU A 133 -15.25 -3.25 3.87
N VAL A 134 -15.08 -4.03 4.94
CA VAL A 134 -14.07 -5.11 4.97
C VAL A 134 -14.34 -6.14 3.88
N LEU A 135 -15.61 -6.50 3.68
CA LEU A 135 -16.05 -7.40 2.63
C LEU A 135 -15.75 -6.83 1.23
N LEU A 136 -16.11 -5.57 0.97
CA LEU A 136 -15.80 -4.89 -0.29
C LEU A 136 -14.30 -4.87 -0.57
N LEU A 137 -13.48 -4.49 0.42
CA LEU A 137 -12.02 -4.49 0.28
C LEU A 137 -11.47 -5.89 0.01
N SER A 138 -12.02 -6.93 0.66
CA SER A 138 -11.64 -8.33 0.42
C SER A 138 -11.95 -8.75 -1.02
N PHE A 139 -13.11 -8.37 -1.56
CA PHE A 139 -13.44 -8.60 -2.97
C PHE A 139 -12.53 -7.82 -3.91
N ILE A 140 -12.28 -6.53 -3.64
CA ILE A 140 -11.37 -5.72 -4.46
C ILE A 140 -9.99 -6.39 -4.51
N TYR A 141 -9.43 -6.77 -3.37
CA TYR A 141 -8.11 -7.43 -3.32
C TYR A 141 -8.11 -8.75 -4.11
N ARG A 142 -9.09 -9.62 -3.87
CA ARG A 142 -9.18 -10.92 -4.56
C ARG A 142 -9.36 -10.76 -6.07
N TYR A 143 -10.26 -9.86 -6.51
CA TYR A 143 -10.57 -9.68 -7.92
C TYR A 143 -9.58 -8.78 -8.65
N PHE A 144 -8.81 -7.96 -7.94
CA PHE A 144 -7.72 -7.19 -8.54
C PHE A 144 -6.77 -8.11 -9.30
N PHE A 145 -6.33 -9.21 -8.70
CA PHE A 145 -5.44 -10.18 -9.36
C PHE A 145 -6.08 -10.85 -10.57
N VAL A 146 -7.36 -11.22 -10.46
CA VAL A 146 -8.11 -11.82 -11.56
C VAL A 146 -8.25 -10.84 -12.74
N LEU A 147 -8.49 -9.56 -12.45
CA LEU A 147 -8.57 -8.52 -13.47
C LEU A 147 -7.20 -8.25 -14.09
N THR A 148 -6.11 -8.26 -13.31
CA THR A 148 -4.76 -8.11 -13.87
C THR A 148 -4.42 -9.24 -14.83
N ASP A 149 -4.77 -10.49 -14.52
CA ASP A 149 -4.57 -11.63 -15.43
C ASP A 149 -5.35 -11.46 -16.74
N GLU A 150 -6.57 -10.93 -16.63
CA GLU A 150 -7.44 -10.69 -17.77
C GLU A 150 -6.90 -9.57 -18.66
N VAL A 151 -6.42 -8.47 -18.06
CA VAL A 151 -5.74 -7.37 -18.77
C VAL A 151 -4.45 -7.85 -19.43
N GLU A 152 -3.64 -8.67 -18.76
CA GLU A 152 -2.42 -9.24 -19.34
C GLU A 152 -2.75 -10.08 -20.59
N LYS A 153 -3.76 -10.95 -20.51
CA LYS A 153 -4.20 -11.77 -21.66
C LYS A 153 -4.72 -10.93 -22.82
N MET A 154 -5.56 -9.93 -22.53
CA MET A 154 -6.11 -9.04 -23.56
C MET A 154 -5.02 -8.19 -24.21
N SER A 155 -4.11 -7.61 -23.42
CA SER A 155 -3.00 -6.81 -23.93
C SER A 155 -2.04 -7.65 -24.78
N PHE A 156 -1.79 -8.90 -24.39
CA PHE A 156 -1.00 -9.84 -25.18
C PHE A 156 -1.66 -10.15 -26.53
N ALA A 157 -2.97 -10.43 -26.55
CA ALA A 157 -3.71 -10.66 -27.79
C ALA A 157 -3.70 -9.44 -28.73
N VAL A 158 -3.77 -8.23 -28.18
CA VAL A 158 -3.64 -7.00 -28.98
C VAL A 158 -2.24 -6.86 -29.56
N LYS A 159 -1.18 -7.09 -28.77
CA LYS A 159 0.21 -7.05 -29.25
C LYS A 159 0.50 -8.05 -30.37
N LEU A 160 -0.18 -9.20 -30.38
CA LEU A 160 -0.07 -10.18 -31.47
C LEU A 160 -0.78 -9.72 -32.76
N ARG A 161 -1.85 -8.92 -32.65
CA ARG A 161 -2.62 -8.42 -33.80
C ARG A 161 -2.05 -7.12 -34.38
N GLN A 162 -1.53 -6.25 -33.53
CA GLN A 162 -0.96 -4.96 -33.91
C GLN A 162 0.52 -4.95 -33.49
N GLN A 163 1.41 -4.93 -34.48
CA GLN A 163 2.86 -4.80 -34.24
C GLN A 163 3.26 -3.38 -33.80
N GLU A 164 2.42 -2.39 -34.07
CA GLU A 164 2.66 -0.99 -33.70
C GLU A 164 2.24 -0.65 -32.26
N LYS A 165 2.63 0.55 -31.80
CA LYS A 165 2.32 1.06 -30.46
C LYS A 165 0.81 1.07 -30.20
N LEU A 166 0.43 0.73 -28.96
CA LEU A 166 -0.96 0.78 -28.49
C LEU A 166 -1.53 2.19 -28.69
N SER A 167 -2.48 2.32 -29.61
CA SER A 167 -3.26 3.55 -29.77
C SER A 167 -4.21 3.75 -28.58
N ILE A 168 -4.48 5.00 -28.24
CA ILE A 168 -5.48 5.39 -27.22
C ILE A 168 -6.84 4.75 -27.53
N LYS A 169 -7.22 4.66 -28.81
CA LYS A 169 -8.48 4.00 -29.23
C LYS A 169 -8.50 2.52 -28.85
N THR A 170 -7.38 1.83 -29.02
CA THR A 170 -7.25 0.42 -28.64
C THR A 170 -7.33 0.25 -27.12
N LEU A 171 -6.73 1.17 -26.35
CA LEU A 171 -6.82 1.17 -24.88
C LEU A 171 -8.25 1.38 -24.39
N ILE A 172 -9.00 2.32 -24.99
CA ILE A 172 -10.40 2.57 -24.66
C ILE A 172 -11.24 1.32 -24.94
N ASN A 173 -11.04 0.67 -26.09
CA ASN A 173 -11.75 -0.57 -26.42
C ASN A 173 -11.44 -1.69 -25.42
N LEU A 174 -10.16 -1.88 -25.07
CA LEU A 174 -9.74 -2.85 -24.06
C LEU A 174 -10.42 -2.60 -22.71
N PHE A 175 -10.47 -1.35 -22.27
CA PHE A 175 -11.11 -0.96 -21.03
C PHE A 175 -12.63 -1.21 -21.06
N GLY A 176 -13.30 -0.89 -22.18
CA GLY A 176 -14.71 -1.19 -22.38
C GLY A 176 -15.02 -2.68 -22.30
N PHE A 177 -14.20 -3.52 -22.95
CA PHE A 177 -14.34 -4.98 -22.84
C PHE A 177 -14.10 -5.47 -21.41
N LEU A 178 -13.10 -4.93 -20.71
CA LEU A 178 -12.81 -5.29 -19.34
C LEU A 178 -13.99 -4.95 -18.40
N LEU A 179 -14.61 -3.78 -18.57
CA LEU A 179 -15.78 -3.36 -17.79
C LEU A 179 -16.98 -4.28 -18.00
N ILE A 180 -17.31 -4.60 -19.25
CA ILE A 180 -18.44 -5.51 -19.56
C ILE A 180 -18.18 -6.89 -18.93
N ARG A 181 -16.95 -7.40 -19.02
CA ARG A 181 -16.59 -8.69 -18.42
C ARG A 181 -16.58 -8.66 -16.90
N SER A 182 -16.08 -7.60 -16.27
CA SER A 182 -16.07 -7.46 -14.82
C SER A 182 -17.49 -7.36 -14.27
N TYR A 183 -18.39 -6.64 -14.95
CA TYR A 183 -19.81 -6.57 -14.63
C TYR A 183 -20.49 -7.95 -14.72
N ASN A 184 -20.34 -8.65 -15.85
CA ASN A 184 -20.90 -9.99 -16.04
C ASN A 184 -20.36 -10.99 -15.00
N ARG A 185 -19.10 -10.85 -14.60
CA ARG A 185 -18.51 -11.65 -13.53
C ARG A 185 -19.13 -11.29 -12.17
N ALA A 186 -19.30 -10.00 -11.85
CA ALA A 186 -19.92 -9.55 -10.62
C ALA A 186 -21.35 -10.10 -10.45
N GLU A 187 -22.16 -10.09 -11.51
CA GLU A 187 -23.49 -10.74 -11.50
C GLU A 187 -23.42 -12.23 -11.16
N LYS A 188 -22.53 -12.97 -11.84
CA LYS A 188 -22.36 -14.41 -11.61
C LYS A 188 -21.95 -14.71 -10.17
N ILE A 189 -21.07 -13.89 -9.62
CA ILE A 189 -20.61 -14.00 -8.23
C ILE A 189 -21.76 -13.71 -7.27
N ASN A 190 -22.52 -12.64 -7.50
CA ASN A 190 -23.67 -12.30 -6.67
C ASN A 190 -24.72 -13.42 -6.67
N LYS A 191 -25.07 -13.94 -7.85
CA LYS A 191 -25.98 -15.09 -7.97
C LYS A 191 -25.46 -16.30 -7.20
N ALA A 192 -24.17 -16.60 -7.31
CA ALA A 192 -23.55 -17.70 -6.55
C ALA A 192 -23.52 -17.47 -5.04
N MET A 193 -23.42 -16.22 -4.57
CA MET A 193 -23.48 -15.87 -3.15
C MET A 193 -24.89 -16.09 -2.60
N ILE A 194 -25.91 -15.61 -3.30
CA ILE A 194 -27.31 -15.81 -2.91
C ILE A 194 -27.63 -17.31 -2.81
N LEU A 195 -27.18 -18.12 -3.78
CA LEU A 195 -27.36 -19.58 -3.75
C LEU A 195 -26.65 -20.29 -2.59
N ARG A 196 -25.61 -19.68 -2.01
CA ARG A 196 -24.87 -20.20 -0.84
C ARG A 196 -25.45 -19.73 0.50
N GLY A 197 -26.62 -19.09 0.49
CA GLY A 197 -27.26 -18.57 1.71
C GLY A 197 -26.70 -17.23 2.15
N TRP A 198 -26.23 -16.40 1.21
CA TRP A 198 -25.87 -15.02 1.53
C TRP A 198 -27.15 -14.21 1.81
N ASP A 199 -27.48 -14.09 3.09
CA ASP A 199 -28.47 -13.13 3.55
C ASP A 199 -27.87 -11.75 3.38
N ASN A 200 -28.50 -10.90 2.57
CA ASN A 200 -28.06 -9.55 2.17
C ASN A 200 -28.00 -8.54 3.34
N ARG A 201 -27.73 -9.02 4.57
CA ARG A 201 -27.67 -8.33 5.85
C ARG A 201 -26.21 -8.20 6.28
N VAL A 202 -25.49 -7.28 5.65
CA VAL A 202 -24.18 -6.79 6.12
C VAL A 202 -24.25 -5.29 6.31
#